data_AF-A0A1F3SB13-F1
#
_entry.id   AF-A0A1F3SB13-F1
#
_cell.length_a   1.000
_cell.length_b   1.000
_cell.length_c   1.000
_cell.angle_alpha   90.00
_cell.angle_beta   90.00
_cell.angle_gamma   90.00
#
_symmetry.space_group_name_H-M   'P 1'
#
loop_
_entity.id
_entity.type
_entity.pdbx_description
1 polymer ?
#
loop_
_entity_poly.entity_id
_entity_poly.type
_entity_poly.pdbx_seq_one_letter_code
_entity_poly.pdbx_strand_id
1 'polypeptide(L)'
;MGRVLPFSQANDFVRAITAKGRTVRAILDTNILIASTYEISKDHEIVSALLISLAKLGVEFYATVSTRSEFMEFHRRLDWPIAAAIVEKTGLGISDSMIMNALNSSVCDFAISLDFDFGFATLADRQSKNVVMPDRSEREYRHYHFDVL
;
A
#
# COMPACT_ATOMS: atom_id res chain seq x y z
N MET A 1 31.48 -12.95 10.93
CA MET A 1 30.47 -12.33 11.82
C MET A 1 29.64 -11.37 10.97
N GLY A 2 28.31 -11.45 11.02
CA GLY A 2 27.42 -10.56 10.27
C GLY A 2 27.48 -9.12 10.78
N ARG A 3 27.14 -8.15 9.94
CA ARG A 3 27.06 -6.72 10.29
C ARG A 3 25.68 -6.21 9.91
N VAL A 4 25.08 -5.40 10.78
CA VAL A 4 23.85 -4.65 10.48
C VAL A 4 24.26 -3.29 9.93
N LEU A 5 23.70 -2.89 8.80
CA LEU A 5 24.00 -1.63 8.14
C LEU A 5 22.71 -0.80 7.99
N PRO A 6 22.74 0.50 8.33
CA PRO A 6 21.62 1.37 8.05
C PRO A 6 21.50 1.62 6.53
N PHE A 7 20.28 1.92 6.06
CA PHE A 7 20.01 2.17 4.64
C PHE A 7 20.87 3.31 4.06
N SER A 8 21.15 4.33 4.87
CA SER A 8 22.03 5.45 4.49
C SER A 8 23.46 5.02 4.14
N GLN A 9 23.94 3.89 4.65
CA GLN A 9 25.29 3.36 4.39
C GLN A 9 25.31 2.27 3.30
N ALA A 10 24.15 1.88 2.76
CA ALA A 10 24.05 0.76 1.83
C ALA A 10 24.84 1.00 0.54
N ASN A 11 24.77 2.22 -0.02
CA ASN A 11 25.50 2.56 -1.25
C ASN A 11 27.03 2.48 -1.07
N ASP A 12 27.55 3.02 0.03
CA ASP A 12 29.00 2.99 0.33
C ASP A 12 29.47 1.56 0.56
N PHE A 13 28.66 0.75 1.24
CA PHE A 13 28.93 -0.67 1.44
C PHE A 13 29.01 -1.42 0.11
N VAL A 14 28.04 -1.21 -0.80
CA VAL A 14 28.05 -1.85 -2.13
C VAL A 14 29.26 -1.39 -2.93
N ARG A 15 29.57 -0.08 -2.97
CA ARG A 15 30.76 0.44 -3.66
C ARG A 15 32.05 -0.20 -3.14
N ALA A 16 32.17 -0.37 -1.82
CA ALA A 16 33.35 -1.00 -1.21
C ALA A 16 33.51 -2.49 -1.57
N ILE A 17 32.40 -3.19 -1.87
CA ILE A 17 32.45 -4.57 -2.37
C ILE A 17 32.78 -4.60 -3.86
N THR A 18 32.11 -3.76 -4.66
CA THR A 18 32.31 -3.68 -6.12
C THR A 18 33.73 -3.26 -6.46
N ALA A 19 34.36 -2.37 -5.69
CA ALA A 19 35.77 -1.98 -5.84
C ALA A 19 36.75 -3.17 -5.74
N LYS A 20 36.33 -4.29 -5.16
CA LYS A 20 37.10 -5.54 -5.08
C LYS A 20 36.83 -6.49 -6.26
N GLY A 21 36.16 -6.00 -7.32
CA GLY A 21 35.82 -6.76 -8.51
C GLY A 21 34.73 -7.82 -8.31
N ARG A 22 33.88 -7.67 -7.27
CA ARG A 22 32.83 -8.63 -6.94
C ARG A 22 31.46 -8.12 -7.36
N THR A 23 30.67 -8.98 -7.99
CA THR A 23 29.23 -8.77 -8.17
C THR A 23 28.52 -8.81 -6.82
N VAL A 24 27.62 -7.87 -6.58
CA VAL A 24 26.84 -7.79 -5.35
C VAL A 24 25.45 -8.33 -5.59
N ARG A 25 25.00 -9.22 -4.72
CA ARG A 25 23.67 -9.85 -4.76
C ARG A 25 22.99 -9.65 -3.42
N ALA A 26 21.70 -9.32 -3.45
CA ALA A 26 20.90 -9.12 -2.25
C ALA A 26 19.63 -9.98 -2.31
N ILE A 27 19.26 -10.55 -1.17
CA ILE A 27 17.95 -11.20 -0.99
C ILE A 27 17.01 -10.15 -0.41
N LEU A 28 15.85 -10.00 -1.04
CA LEU A 28 14.77 -9.14 -0.57
C LEU A 28 13.80 -9.95 0.28
N ASP A 29 13.37 -9.33 1.36
CA ASP A 29 12.31 -9.84 2.23
C ASP A 29 10.94 -9.33 1.74
N THR A 30 9.86 -9.96 2.22
CA THR A 30 8.49 -9.69 1.79
C THR A 30 8.09 -8.24 2.07
N ASN A 31 8.46 -7.71 3.23
CA ASN A 31 8.18 -6.32 3.61
C ASN A 31 8.83 -5.29 2.68
N ILE A 32 10.04 -5.56 2.18
CA ILE A 32 10.74 -4.70 1.22
C ILE A 32 10.01 -4.73 -0.13
N LEU A 33 9.59 -5.92 -0.57
CA LEU A 33 8.81 -6.04 -1.80
C LEU A 33 7.48 -5.29 -1.71
N ILE A 34 6.72 -5.49 -0.63
CA ILE A 34 5.46 -4.79 -0.38
C ILE A 34 5.67 -3.28 -0.34
N ALA A 35 6.63 -2.80 0.45
CA ALA A 35 6.90 -1.37 0.55
C ALA A 35 7.31 -0.77 -0.80
N SER A 36 8.04 -1.51 -1.64
CA SER A 36 8.46 -1.03 -2.96
C SER A 36 7.33 -0.92 -3.99
N THR A 37 6.24 -1.69 -3.85
CA THR A 37 5.13 -1.73 -4.82
C THR A 37 3.85 -1.05 -4.33
N TYR A 38 3.71 -0.90 -3.01
CA TYR A 38 2.52 -0.31 -2.40
C TYR A 38 2.81 1.14 -1.98
N GLU A 39 2.45 2.09 -2.85
CA GLU A 39 2.74 3.53 -2.71
C GLU A 39 2.22 4.14 -1.40
N ILE A 40 1.16 3.55 -0.83
CA ILE A 40 0.55 3.99 0.44
C ILE A 40 1.40 3.59 1.66
N SER A 41 2.38 2.69 1.50
CA SER A 41 3.31 2.35 2.57
C SER A 41 4.11 3.59 3.00
N LYS A 42 4.15 3.86 4.31
CA LYS A 42 4.99 4.93 4.89
C LYS A 42 6.47 4.82 4.54
N ASP A 43 6.92 3.61 4.21
CA ASP A 43 8.31 3.31 3.87
C ASP A 43 8.52 3.25 2.34
N HIS A 44 7.48 3.51 1.53
CA HIS A 44 7.55 3.39 0.08
C HIS A 44 8.66 4.24 -0.52
N GLU A 45 8.68 5.54 -0.22
CA GLU A 45 9.69 6.45 -0.80
C GLU A 45 11.11 6.03 -0.43
N ILE A 46 11.34 5.65 0.84
CA ILE A 46 12.67 5.31 1.34
C ILE A 46 13.17 3.98 0.77
N VAL A 47 12.28 2.99 0.65
CA VAL A 47 12.60 1.67 0.09
C VAL A 47 12.79 1.77 -1.42
N SER A 48 11.91 2.49 -2.13
CA SER A 48 12.03 2.71 -3.57
C SER A 48 13.32 3.45 -3.92
N ALA A 49 13.66 4.51 -3.18
CA ALA A 49 14.91 5.24 -3.38
C ALA A 49 16.14 4.35 -3.14
N LEU A 50 16.13 3.52 -2.09
CA LEU A 50 17.19 2.55 -1.82
C LEU A 50 17.34 1.53 -2.95
N LEU A 51 16.25 0.88 -3.37
CA LEU A 51 16.31 -0.15 -4.41
C LEU A 51 16.78 0.43 -5.75
N ILE A 52 16.32 1.62 -6.11
CA ILE A 52 16.78 2.35 -7.30
C ILE A 52 18.27 2.67 -7.20
N SER A 53 18.76 3.15 -6.05
CA SER A 53 20.18 3.50 -5.89
C SER A 53 21.07 2.26 -5.97
N LEU A 54 20.65 1.15 -5.35
CA LEU A 54 21.36 -0.13 -5.38
C LEU A 54 21.33 -0.78 -6.78
N ALA A 55 20.20 -0.69 -7.49
CA ALA A 55 20.10 -1.15 -8.89
C ALA A 55 21.07 -0.39 -9.81
N LYS A 56 21.19 0.93 -9.65
CA LYS A 56 22.17 1.76 -10.38
C LYS A 56 23.62 1.38 -10.09
N LEU A 57 23.89 0.76 -8.94
CA LEU A 57 25.21 0.22 -8.58
C LEU A 57 25.44 -1.22 -9.07
N GLY A 58 24.47 -1.80 -9.79
CA GLY A 58 24.57 -3.15 -10.35
C GLY A 58 24.29 -4.27 -9.34
N VAL A 59 23.50 -4.00 -8.29
CA VAL A 59 23.06 -5.06 -7.36
C VAL A 59 22.01 -5.94 -8.03
N GLU A 60 22.20 -7.26 -7.99
CA GLU A 60 21.20 -8.24 -8.42
C GLU A 60 20.31 -8.62 -7.22
N PHE A 61 18.98 -8.54 -7.39
CA PHE A 61 18.01 -8.86 -6.34
C PHE A 61 17.38 -10.23 -6.53
N TYR A 62 17.22 -10.96 -5.44
CA TYR A 62 16.58 -12.26 -5.40
C TYR A 62 15.51 -12.30 -4.31
N ALA A 63 14.48 -13.11 -4.51
CA ALA A 63 13.47 -13.41 -3.50
C ALA A 63 13.30 -14.92 -3.40
N THR A 64 12.94 -15.40 -2.22
CA THR A 64 12.65 -16.82 -2.01
C THR A 64 11.24 -17.17 -2.51
N VAL A 65 10.95 -18.47 -2.67
CA VAL A 65 9.60 -18.93 -3.05
C VAL A 65 8.58 -18.59 -1.96
N SER A 66 8.97 -18.65 -0.67
CA SER A 66 8.10 -18.23 0.43
C SER A 66 7.84 -16.73 0.39
N THR A 67 8.89 -15.91 0.22
CA THR A 67 8.77 -14.45 0.08
C THR A 67 7.85 -14.06 -1.09
N ARG A 68 7.98 -14.75 -2.24
CA ARG A 68 7.07 -14.54 -3.37
C ARG A 68 5.64 -14.94 -3.03
N SER A 69 5.45 -16.05 -2.31
CA SER A 69 4.12 -16.53 -1.93
C SER A 69 3.44 -15.56 -0.96
N GLU A 70 4.16 -15.07 0.05
CA GLU A 70 3.66 -14.07 1.00
C GLU A 70 3.36 -12.74 0.32
N PHE A 71 4.23 -12.27 -0.59
CA PHE A 71 3.98 -11.08 -1.41
C PHE A 71 2.71 -11.22 -2.26
N MET A 72 2.55 -12.37 -2.92
CA MET A 72 1.35 -12.66 -3.70
C MET A 72 0.11 -12.78 -2.81
N GLU A 73 0.25 -13.33 -1.61
CA GLU A 73 -0.84 -13.40 -0.63
C GLU A 73 -1.23 -12.01 -0.13
N PHE A 74 -0.27 -11.11 0.13
CA PHE A 74 -0.56 -9.71 0.45
C PHE A 74 -1.36 -9.02 -0.66
N HIS A 75 -0.94 -9.17 -1.91
CA HIS A 75 -1.68 -8.62 -3.05
C HIS A 75 -3.02 -9.31 -3.29
N ARG A 76 -3.17 -10.58 -2.92
CA ARG A 76 -4.46 -11.27 -2.91
C ARG A 76 -5.34 -10.81 -1.75
N ARG A 77 -4.79 -10.37 -0.62
CA ARG A 77 -5.54 -9.81 0.52
C ARG A 77 -6.03 -8.38 0.29
N LEU A 78 -5.52 -7.68 -0.73
CA LEU A 78 -6.31 -6.66 -1.44
C LEU A 78 -7.41 -7.39 -2.24
N ASP A 79 -8.33 -7.97 -1.47
CA ASP A 79 -9.09 -9.16 -1.83
C ASP A 79 -10.30 -8.80 -2.67
N TRP A 80 -10.36 -9.32 -3.90
CA TRP A 80 -11.52 -9.20 -4.78
C TRP A 80 -12.82 -9.70 -4.11
N PRO A 81 -12.81 -10.80 -3.34
CA PRO A 81 -13.90 -11.17 -2.43
C PRO A 81 -14.30 -10.09 -1.42
N ILE A 82 -13.36 -9.38 -0.80
CA ILE A 82 -13.66 -8.29 0.14
C ILE A 82 -14.22 -7.09 -0.62
N ALA A 83 -13.65 -6.74 -1.78
CA ALA A 83 -14.23 -5.73 -2.64
C ALA A 83 -15.63 -6.12 -3.11
N ALA A 84 -15.88 -7.38 -3.45
CA ALA A 84 -17.20 -7.89 -3.81
C ALA A 84 -18.18 -7.83 -2.61
N ALA A 85 -17.73 -8.10 -1.39
CA ALA A 85 -18.53 -7.93 -0.19
C ALA A 85 -18.84 -6.45 0.10
N ILE A 86 -17.90 -5.54 -0.18
CA ILE A 86 -18.14 -4.09 -0.13
C ILE A 86 -19.17 -3.71 -1.20
N VAL A 87 -19.05 -4.20 -2.43
CA VAL A 87 -20.05 -4.00 -3.49
C VAL A 87 -21.43 -4.47 -3.01
N GLU A 88 -21.53 -5.68 -2.45
CA GLU A 88 -22.78 -6.25 -1.97
C GLU A 88 -23.42 -5.39 -0.86
N LYS A 89 -22.60 -4.87 0.05
CA LYS A 89 -23.06 -4.07 1.19
C LYS A 89 -23.40 -2.62 0.85
N THR A 90 -22.66 -2.03 -0.08
CA THR A 90 -22.68 -0.57 -0.33
C THR A 90 -23.27 -0.20 -1.69
N GLY A 91 -23.38 -1.15 -2.62
CA GLY A 91 -23.85 -0.91 -3.99
C GLY A 91 -22.83 -0.22 -4.89
N LEU A 92 -21.59 -0.03 -4.45
CA LEU A 92 -20.53 0.62 -5.23
C LEU A 92 -20.14 -0.17 -6.49
N GLY A 93 -19.55 0.54 -7.44
CA GLY A 93 -18.75 -0.10 -8.49
C GLY A 93 -17.58 -0.89 -7.89
N ILE A 94 -17.17 -1.96 -8.58
CA ILE A 94 -16.06 -2.80 -8.09
C ILE A 94 -14.73 -2.02 -7.98
N SER A 95 -14.54 -1.00 -8.83
CA SER A 95 -13.39 -0.09 -8.76
C SER A 95 -13.38 0.70 -7.45
N ASP A 96 -14.51 1.32 -7.09
CA ASP A 96 -14.61 2.15 -5.89
C ASP A 96 -14.56 1.29 -4.62
N SER A 97 -15.10 0.08 -4.68
CA SER A 97 -14.98 -0.93 -3.61
C SER A 97 -13.54 -1.35 -3.36
N MET A 98 -12.70 -1.40 -4.41
CA MET A 98 -11.26 -1.65 -4.25
C MET A 98 -10.55 -0.49 -3.56
N ILE A 99 -10.98 0.76 -3.81
CA ILE A 99 -10.45 1.94 -3.11
C ILE A 99 -10.85 1.92 -1.64
N MET A 100 -12.09 1.57 -1.30
CA MET A 100 -12.51 1.37 0.09
C MET A 100 -11.75 0.23 0.76
N ASN A 101 -11.54 -0.89 0.06
CA ASN A 101 -10.76 -2.02 0.58
C ASN A 101 -9.31 -1.60 0.89
N ALA A 102 -8.70 -0.84 -0.01
CA ALA A 102 -7.36 -0.29 0.19
C ALA A 102 -7.32 0.67 1.39
N LEU A 103 -8.30 1.57 1.53
CA LEU A 103 -8.40 2.48 2.69
C LEU A 103 -8.49 1.69 4.00
N ASN A 104 -9.41 0.73 4.08
CA ASN A 104 -9.65 -0.08 5.27
C ASN A 104 -8.43 -0.93 5.66
N SER A 105 -7.68 -1.43 4.67
CA SER A 105 -6.48 -2.26 4.87
C SER A 105 -5.19 -1.44 5.08
N SER A 106 -5.20 -0.15 4.78
CA SER A 106 -4.05 0.74 4.91
C SER A 106 -3.84 1.23 6.35
N VAL A 107 -2.77 2.01 6.57
CA VAL A 107 -2.54 2.75 7.81
C VAL A 107 -3.24 4.12 7.84
N CYS A 108 -3.85 4.55 6.73
CA CYS A 108 -4.52 5.85 6.64
C CYS A 108 -5.78 5.87 7.50
N ASP A 109 -6.04 6.99 8.16
CA ASP A 109 -7.22 7.17 9.04
C ASP A 109 -8.48 7.56 8.27
N PHE A 110 -8.33 8.23 7.12
CA PHE A 110 -9.44 8.68 6.29
C PHE A 110 -9.05 8.81 4.81
N ALA A 111 -10.05 8.87 3.93
CA ALA A 111 -9.90 9.29 2.53
C ALA A 111 -10.59 10.63 2.27
N ILE A 112 -10.25 11.31 1.18
CA ILE A 112 -10.93 12.52 0.71
C ILE A 112 -11.51 12.21 -0.67
N SER A 113 -12.79 12.47 -0.88
CA SER A 113 -13.43 12.21 -2.18
C SER A 113 -14.39 13.31 -2.56
N LEU A 114 -14.60 13.46 -3.88
CA LEU A 114 -15.69 14.26 -4.44
C LEU A 114 -16.84 13.38 -4.94
N ASP A 115 -16.64 12.05 -4.95
CA ASP A 115 -17.61 11.08 -5.42
C ASP A 115 -18.67 10.83 -4.36
N PHE A 116 -19.91 11.17 -4.69
CA PHE A 116 -21.04 11.05 -3.78
C PHE A 116 -21.27 9.61 -3.30
N ASP A 117 -21.10 8.64 -4.21
CA ASP A 117 -21.35 7.23 -3.93
C ASP A 117 -20.35 6.68 -2.91
N PHE A 118 -19.12 7.19 -2.92
CA PHE A 118 -18.08 6.81 -1.98
C PHE A 118 -18.40 7.25 -0.54
N GLY A 119 -18.92 8.48 -0.38
CA GLY A 119 -19.41 8.96 0.92
C GLY A 119 -20.64 8.18 1.38
N PHE A 120 -21.56 7.88 0.47
CA PHE A 120 -22.74 7.06 0.76
C PHE A 120 -22.36 5.65 1.22
N ALA A 121 -21.41 5.01 0.54
CA ALA A 121 -20.90 3.69 0.86
C ALA A 121 -20.24 3.64 2.24
N THR A 122 -19.51 4.70 2.60
CA THR A 122 -18.92 4.86 3.94
C THR A 122 -20.00 4.94 5.02
N LEU A 123 -21.08 5.69 4.77
CA LEU A 123 -22.21 5.78 5.69
C LEU A 123 -23.00 4.46 5.79
N ALA A 124 -23.06 3.68 4.72
CA ALA A 124 -23.68 2.36 4.70
C ALA A 124 -22.86 1.30 5.48
N ASP A 125 -21.54 1.49 5.60
CA ASP A 125 -20.66 0.61 6.36
C ASP A 125 -20.04 1.28 7.60
N ARG A 126 -20.66 1.07 8.76
CA ARG A 126 -20.17 1.59 10.06
C ARG A 126 -18.78 1.08 10.50
N GLN A 127 -18.23 0.05 9.85
CA GLN A 127 -16.87 -0.43 10.15
C GLN A 127 -15.83 0.17 9.20
N SER A 128 -16.26 0.87 8.15
CA SER A 128 -15.35 1.55 7.23
C SER A 128 -14.69 2.76 7.89
N LYS A 129 -13.48 3.08 7.42
CA LYS A 129 -12.76 4.28 7.87
C LYS A 129 -13.40 5.55 7.32
N ASN A 130 -13.13 6.67 7.97
CA ASN A 130 -13.78 7.94 7.67
C ASN A 130 -13.48 8.42 6.25
N VAL A 131 -14.42 9.16 5.65
CA VAL A 131 -14.23 9.85 4.39
C VAL A 131 -14.63 11.30 4.53
N VAL A 132 -13.75 12.19 4.10
CA VAL A 132 -13.98 13.63 4.05
C VAL A 132 -14.61 13.99 2.71
N MET A 133 -15.78 14.63 2.77
CA MET A 133 -16.59 15.02 1.63
C MET A 133 -16.80 16.55 1.59
N PRO A 134 -17.09 17.15 0.42
CA PRO A 134 -17.45 18.57 0.33
C PRO A 134 -18.74 18.91 1.09
N ASP A 135 -18.83 20.11 1.68
CA ASP A 135 -19.99 20.58 2.44
C ASP A 135 -21.32 20.47 1.68
N ARG A 136 -21.29 20.60 0.35
CA ARG A 136 -22.50 20.42 -0.50
C ARG A 136 -23.09 19.02 -0.38
N SER A 137 -22.25 18.00 -0.21
CA SER A 137 -22.64 16.60 -0.13
C SER A 137 -23.31 16.28 1.22
N GLU A 138 -22.93 16.98 2.30
CA GLU A 138 -23.53 16.81 3.63
C GLU A 138 -25.06 17.03 3.61
N ARG A 139 -25.50 18.08 2.91
CA ARG A 139 -26.94 18.42 2.80
C ARG A 139 -27.72 17.32 2.08
N GLU A 140 -27.10 16.71 1.09
CA GLU A 140 -27.69 15.61 0.32
C GLU A 140 -27.73 14.32 1.14
N TYR A 141 -26.70 13.98 1.91
CA TYR A 141 -26.75 12.77 2.78
C TYR A 141 -27.82 12.85 3.87
N ARG A 142 -28.03 14.03 4.48
CA ARG A 142 -29.11 14.25 5.45
C ARG A 142 -30.50 14.07 4.84
N HIS A 143 -30.67 14.40 3.56
CA HIS A 143 -31.93 14.15 2.83
C HIS A 143 -32.25 12.65 2.74
N TYR A 144 -31.23 11.80 2.68
CA TYR A 144 -31.37 10.33 2.67
C TYR A 144 -31.35 9.69 4.08
N HIS A 145 -31.56 10.48 5.14
CA HIS A 145 -31.66 10.03 6.53
C HIS A 145 -30.40 9.35 7.11
N PHE A 146 -29.21 9.66 6.58
CA PHE A 146 -27.97 9.25 7.24
C PHE A 146 -27.60 10.25 8.35
N ASP A 147 -27.34 9.73 9.55
CA ASP A 147 -26.77 10.51 10.66
C ASP A 147 -25.31 10.83 10.32
N VAL A 148 -25.05 12.07 9.90
CA VAL A 148 -23.69 12.58 9.73
C VAL A 148 -23.22 13.06 11.10
N LEU A 149 -22.19 12.40 11.66
CA LEU A 149 -21.56 12.77 12.94
C LEU A 149 -20.82 14.11 12.83
#